data_AF-A0A1F8KKL2-F1
#
_entry.id   AF-A0A1F8KKL2-F1
#
_cell.length_a   1.000
_cell.length_b   1.000
_cell.length_c   1.000
_cell.angle_alpha   90.00
_cell.angle_beta   90.00
_cell.angle_gamma   90.00
#
_symmetry.space_group_name_H-M   'P 1'
#
loop_
_entity.id
_entity.type
_entity.pdbx_description
1 polymer ?
#
loop_
_entity_poly.entity_id
_entity_poly.type
_entity_poly.pdbx_seq_one_letter_code
_entity_poly.pdbx_strand_id
1 'polypeptide(L)' 'MVEILDSTLREGEQTPYVSFTLKEKLEIARLLDQVGVEMIEAGDPCVSPGIATAVLDKVRVF' A
#
# COMPACT_ATOMS: atom_id res chain seq x y z
N MET A 1 -17.96 15.31 -3.77
CA MET A 1 -16.52 15.08 -4.02
C MET A 1 -16.33 13.58 -4.11
N VAL A 2 -15.48 13.10 -5.01
CA VAL A 2 -15.15 11.68 -5.19
C VAL A 2 -13.66 11.55 -4.92
N GLU A 3 -13.25 10.52 -4.19
CA GLU A 3 -11.86 10.21 -3.84
C GLU A 3 -11.55 8.78 -4.28
N ILE A 4 -10.28 8.51 -4.60
CA ILE A 4 -9.78 7.19 -5.00
C ILE A 4 -9.00 6.57 -3.83
N LEU A 5 -9.40 5.36 -3.50
CA LEU A 5 -8.63 4.43 -2.68
C LEU A 5 -8.00 3.39 -3.62
N ASP A 6 -6.68 3.26 -3.58
CA ASP A 6 -5.97 2.18 -4.27
C ASP A 6 -5.59 1.07 -3.27
N SER A 7 -6.01 -0.16 -3.55
CA SER A 7 -5.79 -1.34 -2.71
C SER A 7 -4.75 -2.32 -3.25
N THR A 8 -3.90 -1.88 -4.20
CA THR A 8 -2.85 -2.73 -4.82
C THR A 8 -1.95 -3.40 -3.79
N LEU A 9 -1.57 -2.70 -2.72
CA LEU A 9 -0.65 -3.23 -1.71
C LEU A 9 -1.29 -4.25 -0.76
N ARG A 10 -2.60 -4.18 -0.53
CA ARG A 10 -3.34 -5.16 0.29
C ARG A 10 -3.89 -6.29 -0.56
N GLU A 11 -4.83 -5.97 -1.45
CA GLU A 11 -5.57 -6.95 -2.23
C GLU A 11 -4.70 -7.56 -3.33
N GLY A 12 -3.80 -6.77 -3.92
CA GLY A 12 -2.83 -7.29 -4.89
C GLY A 12 -1.92 -8.36 -4.28
N GLU A 13 -1.50 -8.20 -3.02
CA GLU A 13 -0.67 -9.19 -2.33
C GLU A 13 -1.44 -10.45 -1.92
N GLN A 14 -2.77 -10.39 -1.79
CA GLN A 14 -3.61 -11.57 -1.55
C GLN A 14 -3.80 -12.44 -2.81
N THR A 15 -3.37 -11.95 -3.97
CA THR A 15 -3.43 -12.72 -5.22
C THR A 15 -2.46 -13.91 -5.13
N PRO A 16 -2.89 -15.15 -5.49
CA PRO A 16 -2.01 -16.31 -5.45
C PRO A 16 -0.70 -16.08 -6.19
N TYR A 17 0.41 -16.44 -5.55
CA TYR A 17 1.78 -16.29 -6.07
C TYR A 17 2.27 -14.84 -6.21
N VAL A 18 1.54 -13.86 -5.69
CA VAL A 18 2.01 -12.47 -5.58
C VAL A 18 2.48 -12.21 -4.15
N SER A 19 3.65 -11.60 -4.02
CA SER A 19 4.15 -11.10 -2.74
C SER A 19 5.07 -9.92 -3.01
N PHE A 20 4.99 -8.89 -2.17
CA PHE A 20 5.85 -7.72 -2.30
C PHE A 20 6.81 -7.65 -1.13
N THR A 21 8.09 -7.49 -1.43
CA THR A 21 9.07 -7.09 -0.42
C THR A 21 8.74 -5.69 0.11
N LEU A 22 9.19 -5.35 1.32
CA LEU A 22 9.00 -4.01 1.89
C LEU A 22 9.49 -2.89 0.95
N LYS A 23 10.59 -3.13 0.22
CA LYS A 23 11.15 -2.18 -0.73
C LYS A 23 10.21 -1.97 -1.92
N GLU A 24 9.65 -3.03 -2.48
CA GLU A 24 8.68 -2.95 -3.58
C GLU A 24 7.40 -2.25 -3.13
N LYS A 25 6.91 -2.55 -1.92
CA LYS A 25 5.73 -1.87 -1.36
C LYS A 25 5.94 -0.36 -1.25
N LEU A 26 7.10 0.06 -0.75
CA LEU A 26 7.48 1.48 -0.68
C LEU A 26 7.59 2.14 -2.06
N GLU A 27 8.08 1.42 -3.06
CA GLU A 27 8.20 1.92 -4.43
C GLU A 27 6.81 2.08 -5.08
N ILE A 28 5.95 1.07 -4.96
CA ILE A 28 4.56 1.11 -5.42
C ILE A 28 3.80 2.24 -4.72
N ALA A 29 3.92 2.38 -3.39
CA ALA A 29 3.26 3.46 -2.65
C ALA A 29 3.66 4.85 -3.16
N ARG A 30 4.94 5.07 -3.48
CA ARG A 30 5.42 6.33 -4.07
C ARG A 30 4.86 6.56 -5.47
N LEU A 31 4.76 5.51 -6.28
CA LEU A 31 4.19 5.62 -7.63
C LEU A 31 2.69 5.96 -7.57
N LEU A 32 1.94 5.32 -6.67
CA LEU A 32 0.53 5.63 -6.43
C LEU A 32 0.37 7.09 -5.97
N ASP A 33 1.20 7.56 -5.03
CA ASP A 33 1.18 8.96 -4.59
C ASP A 33 1.47 9.94 -5.73
N GLN A 34 2.42 9.62 -6.61
CA GLN A 34 2.74 10.42 -7.81
C GLN A 34 1.60 10.49 -8.82
N VAL A 35 0.81 9.41 -8.96
CA VAL A 35 -0.40 9.37 -9.80
C VAL A 35 -1.53 10.22 -9.18
N GLY A 36 -1.43 10.51 -7.87
CA GLY A 36 -2.33 11.43 -7.19
C GLY A 36 -3.53 10.75 -6.53
N VAL A 37 -3.46 9.45 -6.21
CA VAL A 37 -4.52 8.82 -5.40
C VAL A 37 -4.57 9.44 -4.01
N GLU A 38 -5.78 9.58 -3.48
CA GLU A 38 -6.05 10.22 -2.20
C GLU A 38 -5.71 9.31 -1.03
N MET A 39 -5.91 8.01 -1.18
CA MET A 39 -5.63 7.02 -0.13
C MET A 39 -5.00 5.75 -0.72
N ILE A 40 -4.02 5.20 0.00
CA ILE A 40 -3.37 3.92 -0.33
C ILE A 40 -3.57 2.95 0.83
N GLU A 41 -4.12 1.77 0.54
CA GLU A 41 -4.31 0.71 1.52
C GLU A 41 -3.09 -0.21 1.54
N ALA A 42 -2.22 -0.04 2.54
CA ALA A 42 -0.92 -0.70 2.57
C ALA A 42 -0.96 -2.19 2.94
N GLY A 43 -2.05 -2.67 3.55
CA GLY A 43 -2.22 -4.06 3.98
C GLY A 43 -2.04 -4.26 5.49
N ASP A 44 -2.10 -5.53 5.93
CA ASP A 44 -2.21 -5.90 7.35
C ASP A 44 -0.82 -5.89 8.05
N PRO A 45 -0.65 -5.12 9.14
CA PRO A 45 0.60 -5.05 9.88
C PRO A 45 1.01 -6.39 10.53
N CYS A 46 0.05 -7.31 10.76
CA CYS A 46 0.34 -8.66 11.23
C CYS A 46 1.04 -9.52 10.17
N VAL A 47 0.79 -9.24 8.89
CA VAL A 47 1.39 -9.96 7.75
C VAL A 47 2.71 -9.32 7.33
N SER A 48 2.84 -8.00 7.44
CA SER A 48 4.05 -7.25 7.12
C SER A 48 4.46 -6.30 8.25
N PRO A 49 5.27 -6.78 9.23
CA PRO A 49 5.67 -5.99 10.40
C PRO A 49 6.41 -4.69 10.07
N GLY A 50 6.99 -4.56 8.87
CA GLY A 50 7.70 -3.37 8.41
C GLY A 50 6.81 -2.29 7.79
N ILE A 51 5.53 -2.57 7.54
CA ILE A 51 4.64 -1.65 6.82
C ILE A 51 4.14 -0.52 7.71
N ALA A 52 3.91 -0.82 8.99
CA ALA A 52 3.50 0.16 10.00
C ALA A 52 4.58 1.23 10.23
N THR A 53 5.84 0.91 9.95
CA THR A 53 6.98 1.83 10.11
C THR A 53 7.23 2.69 8.86
N ALA A 54 6.60 2.35 7.73
CA ALA A 54 6.90 2.87 6.40
C ALA A 54 5.87 3.90 5.89
N VAL A 55 5.27 4.68 6.79
CA VAL A 55 4.07 5.48 6.49
C VAL A 55 4.41 6.77 5.76
N LEU A 56 3.78 6.98 4.61
CA LEU A 56 3.65 8.26 3.89
C LEU A 56 2.34 8.93 4.32
N ASP A 57 2.21 10.26 4.18
CA ASP A 57 1.01 11.02 4.59
C ASP A 57 -0.34 10.46 4.08
N LYS A 58 -0.33 9.78 2.92
CA LYS A 58 -1.54 9.21 2.28
C LYS A 58 -1.75 7.71 2.50
N VAL A 59 -0.83 7.06 3.21
CA VAL A 59 -0.88 5.61 3.45
C VAL A 59 -1.71 5.33 4.69
N ARG A 60 -2.68 4.42 4.55
CA ARG A 60 -3.46 3.89 5.67
C ARG A 60 -3.22 2.40 5.82
N VAL A 61 -3.05 2.00 7.08
CA VAL A 61 -2.86 0.63 7.51
C VAL A 61 -4.19 0.16 8.09
N PHE A 62 -4.80 -0.86 7.48
CA PHE A 62 -6.13 -1.38 7.81
C PHE A 62 -6.12 -2.90 7.88
#